data_AF-A0A9N8V9N7-F1
#
_entry.id   AF-A0A9N8V9N7-F1
#
_cell.length_a   1.000
_cell.length_b   1.000
_cell.length_c   1.000
_cell.angle_alpha   90.00
_cell.angle_beta   90.00
_cell.angle_gamma   90.00
#
_symmetry.space_group_name_H-M   'P 1'
#
loop_
_entity.id
_entity.type
_entity.pdbx_description
1 polymer ?
#
loop_
_entity_poly.entity_id
_entity_poly.type
_entity_poly.pdbx_seq_one_letter_code
_entity_poly.pdbx_strand_id
1 'polypeptide(L)'
;DPGKALLLYKKSADAGNARGQVELVEFYEGRDINVAFELCKKYAENGNLAARYLLGNYHLKEIGTEKNIEKTKNHFQQAADLGLNLHTIN
;
A
#
# COMPACT_ATOMS: atom_id res chain seq x y z
N ASP A 1 -9.33 -0.66 -16.58
CA ASP A 1 -7.86 -0.64 -16.65
C ASP A 1 -7.31 -0.12 -15.31
N PRO A 2 -6.63 -0.97 -14.53
CA PRO A 2 -6.02 -0.59 -13.25
C PRO A 2 -5.09 0.62 -13.35
N GLY A 3 -4.41 0.81 -14.48
CA GLY A 3 -3.51 1.95 -14.69
C GLY A 3 -4.25 3.29 -14.77
N LYS A 4 -5.42 3.31 -15.43
CA LYS A 4 -6.29 4.50 -15.51
C LYS A 4 -6.90 4.84 -14.16
N ALA A 5 -7.33 3.83 -13.39
CA ALA A 5 -7.88 4.03 -12.05
C ALA A 5 -6.82 4.61 -11.10
N LEU A 6 -5.60 4.04 -11.10
CA LEU A 6 -4.47 4.54 -10.32
C LEU A 6 -4.16 6.01 -10.61
N LEU A 7 -4.13 6.40 -11.89
CA LEU A 7 -3.86 7.78 -12.28
C LEU A 7 -4.92 8.75 -11.73
N LEU A 8 -6.20 8.36 -11.80
CA LEU A 8 -7.31 9.15 -11.26
C LEU A 8 -7.24 9.28 -9.74
N TYR A 9 -6.95 8.18 -9.02
CA TYR A 9 -6.80 8.19 -7.57
C TYR A 9 -5.64 9.07 -7.13
N LYS A 10 -4.47 8.97 -7.79
CA LYS A 10 -3.32 9.84 -7.52
C LYS A 10 -3.67 11.31 -7.72
N LYS A 11 -4.23 11.67 -8.86
CA LYS A 11 -4.63 13.06 -9.15
C LYS A 11 -5.62 13.61 -8.12
N SER A 12 -6.60 12.80 -7.72
CA SER A 12 -7.59 13.19 -6.70
C SER A 12 -6.94 13.34 -5.32
N ALA A 13 -6.09 12.39 -4.93
CA ALA A 13 -5.38 12.40 -3.65
C ALA A 13 -4.41 13.60 -3.52
N ASP A 14 -3.68 13.90 -4.59
CA ASP A 14 -2.74 15.03 -4.69
C ASP A 14 -3.48 16.38 -4.63
N ALA A 15 -4.73 16.44 -5.09
CA ALA A 15 -5.60 17.60 -4.93
C ALA A 15 -6.19 17.74 -3.50
N GLY A 16 -5.80 16.87 -2.56
CA GLY A 16 -6.29 16.89 -1.18
C GLY A 16 -7.68 16.27 -1.01
N ASN A 17 -8.23 15.60 -2.03
CA ASN A 17 -9.54 14.99 -1.93
C ASN A 17 -9.49 13.77 -0.99
N ALA A 18 -10.23 13.84 0.12
CA ALA A 18 -10.21 12.79 1.14
C ALA A 18 -10.61 11.41 0.60
N ARG A 19 -11.56 11.36 -0.35
CA ARG A 19 -11.95 10.10 -1.00
C ARG A 19 -10.85 9.58 -1.92
N GLY A 20 -10.26 10.45 -2.74
CA GLY A 20 -9.12 10.08 -3.58
C GLY A 20 -7.94 9.51 -2.79
N GLN A 21 -7.66 10.09 -1.62
CA GLN A 21 -6.64 9.61 -0.69
C GLN A 21 -6.95 8.20 -0.17
N VAL A 22 -8.18 7.94 0.27
CA VAL A 22 -8.60 6.61 0.74
C VAL A 22 -8.55 5.58 -0.39
N GLU A 23 -9.10 5.90 -1.55
CA GLU A 23 -9.13 4.98 -2.71
C GLU A 23 -7.70 4.66 -3.19
N LEU A 24 -6.75 5.60 -3.05
CA LEU A 24 -5.35 5.33 -3.34
C LEU A 24 -4.71 4.40 -2.30
N VAL A 25 -5.03 4.55 -1.01
CA VAL A 25 -4.56 3.65 0.05
C VAL A 25 -5.09 2.23 -0.21
N GLU A 26 -6.40 2.09 -0.42
CA GLU A 26 -7.06 0.80 -0.72
C GLU A 26 -6.51 0.15 -2.01
N PHE A 27 -6.19 0.96 -3.02
CA PHE A 27 -5.54 0.47 -4.23
C PHE A 27 -4.19 -0.21 -3.90
N TYR A 28 -3.41 0.35 -2.98
CA TYR A 28 -2.14 -0.24 -2.57
C TYR A 28 -2.30 -1.35 -1.53
N GLU A 29 -3.35 -1.40 -0.71
CA GLU A 29 -3.54 -2.47 0.29
C GLU A 29 -3.47 -3.87 -0.29
N GLY A 30 -4.11 -4.09 -1.44
CA GLY A 30 -4.10 -5.38 -2.13
C GLY A 30 -2.86 -5.65 -3.00
N ARG A 31 -1.87 -4.74 -3.02
CA ARG A 31 -0.73 -4.78 -3.95
C ARG A 31 0.62 -4.64 -3.25
N ASP A 32 0.74 -3.61 -2.42
CA ASP A 32 1.89 -3.32 -1.59
C ASP A 32 1.42 -2.65 -0.29
N ILE A 33 1.32 -3.46 0.75
CA ILE A 33 0.82 -3.01 2.05
C ILE A 33 1.73 -1.97 2.71
N ASN A 34 3.02 -1.94 2.36
CA ASN A 34 3.95 -0.94 2.89
C ASN A 34 3.68 0.42 2.24
N VAL A 35 3.44 0.45 0.92
CA VAL A 35 3.05 1.69 0.24
C VAL A 35 1.70 2.19 0.76
N ALA A 36 0.74 1.29 1.00
CA ALA A 36 -0.55 1.66 1.61
C ALA A 36 -0.35 2.30 2.99
N PHE A 37 0.50 1.71 3.83
CA PHE A 37 0.84 2.23 5.16
C PHE A 37 1.44 3.65 5.09
N GLU A 38 2.46 3.87 4.26
CA GLU A 38 3.11 5.19 4.13
C GLU A 38 2.15 6.27 3.61
N LEU A 39 1.30 5.93 2.62
CA LEU A 39 0.27 6.85 2.15
C LEU A 39 -0.75 7.17 3.24
N CYS A 40 -1.22 6.16 3.97
CA CYS A 40 -2.16 6.33 5.06
C CYS A 40 -1.59 7.24 6.16
N LYS A 41 -0.33 7.04 6.53
CA LYS A 41 0.39 7.88 7.49
C LYS A 41 0.46 9.34 7.00
N LYS A 42 0.92 9.57 5.77
CA LYS A 42 0.99 10.91 5.16
C LYS A 42 -0.36 11.62 5.17
N TYR A 43 -1.44 10.92 4.81
CA TYR A 43 -2.77 11.53 4.77
C TYR A 43 -3.35 11.78 6.16
N ALA A 44 -3.06 10.91 7.13
CA ALA A 44 -3.43 11.12 8.53
C ALA A 44 -2.77 12.37 9.13
N GLU A 45 -1.49 12.59 8.83
CA GLU A 45 -0.72 13.78 9.21
C GLU A 45 -1.31 15.05 8.58
N ASN A 46 -1.76 14.98 7.32
CA ASN A 46 -2.42 16.08 6.61
C ASN A 46 -3.89 16.30 7.02
N GLY A 47 -4.39 15.63 8.06
CA GLY A 47 -5.71 15.89 8.64
C GLY A 47 -6.85 15.05 8.07
N ASN A 48 -6.59 14.08 7.19
CA ASN A 48 -7.64 13.17 6.72
C ASN A 48 -8.06 12.22 7.86
N LEU A 49 -9.30 12.41 8.35
CA LEU A 49 -9.86 11.62 9.45
C LEU A 49 -10.02 10.13 9.10
N ALA A 50 -10.37 9.81 7.85
CA ALA A 50 -10.48 8.42 7.40
C ALA A 50 -9.11 7.74 7.39
N ALA A 51 -8.08 8.46 6.94
CA ALA A 51 -6.70 7.98 7.00
C ALA A 51 -6.20 7.78 8.45
N ARG A 52 -6.59 8.66 9.39
CA ARG A 52 -6.28 8.46 10.82
C ARG A 52 -6.91 7.19 11.39
N TYR A 53 -8.17 6.91 11.03
CA TYR A 53 -8.85 5.68 11.43
C TYR A 53 -8.16 4.43 10.84
N LEU A 54 -7.84 4.46 9.54
CA LEU A 54 -7.10 3.38 8.87
C LEU A 54 -5.72 3.15 9.49
N LEU A 55 -4.99 4.23 9.84
CA LEU A 55 -3.68 4.12 10.48
C LEU A 55 -3.78 3.44 11.86
N GLY A 56 -4.82 3.75 12.64
CA GLY A 56 -5.13 3.03 13.88
C GLY A 56 -5.33 1.53 13.66
N ASN A 57 -6.09 1.16 12.62
CA ASN A 57 -6.29 -0.24 12.24
C ASN A 57 -5.00 -0.92 11.79
N TYR A 58 -4.10 -0.21 11.09
CA TYR A 58 -2.79 -0.74 10.72
C TYR A 58 -1.91 -1.01 11.94
N HIS A 59 -1.89 -0.09 12.91
CA HIS A 59 -1.15 -0.30 14.15
C HIS A 59 -1.68 -1.50 14.94
N LEU A 60 -3.00 -1.69 15.02
CA LEU A 60 -3.60 -2.87 15.65
C LEU A 60 -3.21 -4.19 14.96
N LYS A 61 -2.92 -4.14 13.65
CA LYS A 61 -2.48 -5.28 12.84
C LYS A 61 -0.95 -5.41 12.75
N GLU A 62 -0.20 -4.58 13.48
CA GLU A 62 1.27 -4.47 13.39
C GLU A 62 1.79 -4.18 11.96
N ILE A 63 0.95 -3.62 11.08
CA ILE A 63 1.34 -3.23 9.72
C ILE A 63 2.24 -2.00 9.79
N GLY A 64 3.30 -1.98 8.96
CA GLY A 64 4.30 -0.92 8.95
C GLY A 64 5.35 -1.02 10.06
N THR A 65 5.32 -2.06 10.88
CA THR A 65 6.42 -2.38 11.81
C THR A 65 7.62 -2.98 11.06
N GLU A 66 8.84 -2.83 11.59
CA GLU A 66 10.05 -3.43 11.01
C GLU A 66 9.87 -4.93 10.72
N LYS A 67 9.25 -5.65 11.68
CA LYS A 67 8.92 -7.07 11.57
C LYS A 67 7.96 -7.38 10.42
N ASN A 68 6.96 -6.54 10.18
CA ASN A 68 6.02 -6.70 9.06
C ASN A 68 6.71 -6.40 7.72
N ILE A 69 7.52 -5.34 7.67
CA ILE A 69 8.27 -4.93 6.48
C ILE A 69 9.24 -6.04 6.04
N GLU A 70 9.99 -6.62 6.98
CA GLU A 70 10.94 -7.70 6.70
C GLU A 70 10.25 -8.97 6.19
N LYS A 71 9.13 -9.37 6.81
CA LYS A 71 8.32 -10.50 6.34
C LYS A 71 7.79 -10.30 4.92
N THR A 72 7.28 -9.10 4.63
CA THR A 72 6.79 -8.73 3.30
C THR A 72 7.91 -8.81 2.26
N LYS A 73 9.08 -8.26 2.56
CA LYS A 73 10.27 -8.36 1.68
C LYS A 73 10.67 -9.80 1.41
N ASN A 74 10.72 -10.65 2.44
CA ASN A 74 11.08 -12.07 2.29
C ASN A 74 10.08 -12.82 1.40
N HIS A 75 8.76 -12.59 1.59
CA HIS A 75 7.75 -13.22 0.73
C HIS A 75 7.86 -12.78 -0.74
N PHE A 76 8.11 -11.49 -0.98
CA PHE A 76 8.34 -11.01 -2.35
C PHE A 76 9.60 -11.61 -2.97
N GLN A 77 10.69 -11.72 -2.20
CA GLN A 77 11.92 -12.36 -2.68
C GLN A 77 11.67 -13.82 -3.03
N GLN A 78 11.00 -14.58 -2.17
CA GLN A 78 10.65 -15.98 -2.44
C GLN A 78 9.76 -16.13 -3.68
N ALA A 79 8.76 -15.25 -3.85
CA ALA A 79 7.90 -15.26 -5.03
C ALA A 79 8.67 -14.92 -6.32
N ALA A 80 9.60 -13.96 -6.27
CA ALA A 80 10.46 -13.61 -7.38
C ALA A 80 11.41 -14.77 -7.75
N ASP A 81 12.01 -15.42 -6.75
CA ASP A 81 12.91 -16.55 -6.95
C ASP A 81 12.17 -17.76 -7.53
N LEU A 82 10.95 -18.06 -7.05
CA LEU A 82 10.09 -19.11 -7.61
C LEU A 82 9.69 -18.80 -9.06
N GLY A 83 9.35 -17.56 -9.37
CA GLY A 83 9.02 -17.11 -10.73
C GLY A 83 10.22 -17.17 -11.68
N LEU A 84 11.42 -16.81 -11.22
CA LEU A 84 12.66 -16.91 -11.98
C LEU A 84 13.06 -18.38 -12.23
N ASN A 85 12.93 -19.24 -11.22
CA ASN A 85 13.22 -20.68 -11.35
C ASN A 85 12.27 -21.38 -12.33
N LEU A 86 10.99 -21.01 -12.38
CA LEU A 86 10.07 -21.50 -13.40
C LEU A 86 10.46 -21.06 -14.82
N HIS A 87 11.15 -19.92 -14.96
CA HIS A 87 11.58 -19.40 -16.26
C HIS A 87 12.92 -19.97 -16.75
N THR A 88 13.78 -20.44 -15.83
CA THR A 88 15.09 -21.05 -16.14
C THR A 88 15.04 -22.58 -16.31
N ILE A 89 13.89 -23.21 -16.01
CA ILE A 89 13.62 -24.62 -16.34
C ILE A 89 12.80 -24.66 -17.64
N ASN A 90 13.47 -24.49 -18.78
CA ASN A 90 12.97 -24.86 -20.11
C ASN A 90 14.15 -25.13 -21.04
#